data_AF-A0A2T5IUI0-F1
#
_entry.id   AF-A0A2T5IUI0-F1
#
_cell.length_a   1.000
_cell.length_b   1.000
_cell.length_c   1.000
_cell.angle_alpha   90.00
_cell.angle_beta   90.00
_cell.angle_gamma   90.00
#
_symmetry.space_group_name_H-M   'P 1'
#
loop_
_entity.id
_entity.type
_entity.pdbx_description
1 polymer ?
#
loop_
_entity_poly.entity_id
_entity_poly.type
_entity_poly.pdbx_seq_one_letter_code
_entity_poly.pdbx_strand_id
1 'polypeptide(L)'
;MTVTRFSWTVLSSTLILCACNNNHDAGLSSKNTSASIATQQITVTPSLGKITNANVILRNARSGAEIGKGNTGSSGFVVFNIPKTVDTIVVEVSGNSSAQYFDEAKGVQNFPSNVTLRAASSVVTNTHLGVSILTEAAVQRAESLPDGLSQVSNINQANTEVGQALGMSNITQAPTLIGSDTDYQQLQDDAASRYALQLAALVKAASDKVSGNTPALALLDKLAKDLSDGLLDGKTGSSPLSDIPYAELASVFAASWQLAMQDIVNSLANNAVQQALTTQVINNVDVKDVINGEIVDGDGVFGGEDKKPWKGEIFLLAEGTPKLPDFSQLSAIGTLFTEQINVPEQSFDAPFPGVPSNRFEWFGVRYQGPLTVKADGSYQFELRSDDGSKLYIDNQLVIDNDYTHAPYSVGNTMQLTKGVHTLRVEYFQGPRYQVALQLFGYKVGTPKQLLTPMLE
;
A
#
# COMPACT_ATOMS: atom_id res chain seq x y z
N MET A 1 -37.54 -10.87 40.29
CA MET A 1 -37.34 -11.79 41.43
C MET A 1 -36.44 -12.88 40.90
N THR A 2 -35.18 -13.02 41.31
CA THR A 2 -34.70 -13.21 42.68
C THR A 2 -33.28 -12.64 42.83
N VAL A 3 -33.02 -12.08 43.99
CA VAL A 3 -31.81 -11.35 44.41
C VAL A 3 -30.83 -12.31 45.07
N THR A 4 -29.53 -12.20 44.78
CA THR A 4 -28.48 -12.57 45.74
C THR A 4 -27.27 -11.65 45.59
N ARG A 5 -27.04 -10.86 46.64
CA ARG A 5 -25.87 -10.01 46.92
C ARG A 5 -24.73 -10.88 47.47
N PHE A 6 -23.46 -10.51 47.26
CA PHE A 6 -22.42 -10.76 48.28
C PHE A 6 -21.33 -9.67 48.28
N SER A 7 -20.85 -9.40 49.49
CA SER A 7 -20.21 -8.19 49.98
C SER A 7 -18.76 -7.94 49.57
N TRP A 8 -18.39 -6.66 49.57
CA TRP A 8 -17.04 -6.11 49.62
C TRP A 8 -16.40 -6.33 50.99
N THR A 9 -15.09 -6.61 51.04
CA THR A 9 -14.26 -6.28 52.22
C THR A 9 -12.87 -5.85 51.77
N VAL A 10 -12.51 -4.62 52.11
CA VAL A 10 -11.18 -4.00 51.97
C VAL A 10 -10.41 -4.29 53.26
N LEU A 11 -9.15 -4.71 53.15
CA LEU A 11 -8.22 -4.75 54.28
C LEU A 11 -6.94 -3.97 53.92
N SER A 12 -6.85 -2.75 54.43
CA SER A 12 -5.60 -1.98 54.52
C SER A 12 -4.91 -2.32 55.83
N SER A 13 -3.63 -2.70 55.76
CA SER A 13 -2.77 -2.83 56.94
C SER A 13 -1.47 -2.07 56.70
N THR A 14 -1.43 -0.83 57.18
CA THR A 14 -0.22 -0.03 57.39
C THR A 14 0.54 -0.58 58.60
N LEU A 15 1.83 -0.91 58.42
CA LEU A 15 2.76 -1.21 59.50
C LEU A 15 3.83 -0.12 59.56
N ILE A 16 3.74 0.70 60.60
CA ILE A 16 4.82 1.60 61.06
C ILE A 16 5.59 0.81 62.12
N LEU A 17 6.89 0.59 61.91
CA LEU A 17 7.81 0.17 62.97
C LEU A 17 8.92 1.21 63.11
N CYS A 18 8.89 1.94 64.22
CA CYS A 18 10.07 2.57 64.81
C CYS A 18 10.65 1.57 65.81
N ALA A 19 11.93 1.23 65.70
CA ALA A 19 12.69 0.62 66.79
C ALA A 19 14.18 0.99 66.71
N CYS A 20 14.55 1.83 67.69
CA CYS A 20 15.80 1.96 68.43
C CYS A 20 17.14 1.51 67.83
N ASN A 21 18.00 2.53 67.69
CA ASN A 21 19.44 2.52 67.77
C ASN A 21 19.98 1.71 68.98
N ASN A 22 20.83 0.72 68.72
CA ASN A 22 21.83 0.18 69.66
C ASN A 22 23.01 -0.39 68.86
N ASN A 23 24.20 0.17 69.10
CA ASN A 23 25.50 -0.31 68.62
C ASN A 23 25.88 -1.63 69.33
N HIS A 24 26.33 -2.64 68.58
CA HIS A 24 27.58 -3.37 68.79
C HIS A 24 27.83 -4.42 67.69
N ASP A 25 29.09 -4.53 67.29
CA ASP A 25 29.61 -5.24 66.12
C ASP A 25 29.20 -6.71 65.97
N ALA A 26 28.74 -7.07 64.77
CA ALA A 26 29.03 -8.36 64.14
C ALA A 26 28.97 -8.18 62.62
N GLY A 27 30.14 -8.26 61.98
CA GLY A 27 30.29 -8.16 60.53
C GLY A 27 29.53 -9.27 59.81
N LEU A 28 28.40 -8.90 59.22
CA LEU A 28 27.81 -9.60 58.08
C LEU A 28 27.90 -8.65 56.90
N SER A 29 28.92 -8.88 56.07
CA SER A 29 28.98 -8.38 54.70
C SER A 29 27.74 -8.88 53.96
N SER A 30 26.65 -8.11 53.98
CA SER A 30 25.62 -8.22 52.97
C SER A 30 26.29 -7.80 51.65
N LYS A 31 26.80 -8.79 50.91
CA LYS A 31 27.08 -8.63 49.49
C LYS A 31 25.74 -8.35 48.82
N ASN A 32 25.37 -7.08 48.78
CA ASN A 32 24.30 -6.60 47.93
C ASN A 32 24.88 -6.58 46.51
N THR A 33 25.02 -7.77 45.91
CA THR A 33 25.30 -7.89 44.48
C THR A 33 24.06 -7.42 43.76
N SER A 34 23.95 -6.11 43.56
CA SER A 34 23.10 -5.55 42.52
C SER A 34 23.65 -6.09 41.20
N ALA A 35 23.15 -7.25 40.77
CA ALA A 35 23.47 -7.78 39.46
C ALA A 35 23.02 -6.73 38.45
N SER A 36 23.96 -6.11 37.74
CA SER A 36 23.63 -5.18 36.68
C SER A 36 22.83 -5.96 35.63
N ILE A 37 21.58 -5.56 35.41
CA ILE A 37 20.76 -6.13 34.35
C ILE A 37 21.45 -5.76 33.04
N ALA A 38 21.86 -6.76 32.26
CA ALA A 38 22.45 -6.51 30.96
C ALA A 38 21.43 -5.79 30.07
N THR A 39 21.83 -4.67 29.50
CA THR A 39 21.00 -3.86 28.61
C THR A 39 21.43 -3.97 27.16
N GLN A 40 20.55 -3.55 26.25
CA GLN A 40 20.81 -3.35 24.84
C GLN A 40 20.13 -2.06 24.36
N GLN A 41 20.66 -1.51 23.27
CA GLN A 41 20.18 -0.27 22.69
C GLN A 41 19.15 -0.54 21.59
N ILE A 42 18.06 0.22 21.59
CA ILE A 42 17.08 0.28 20.52
C ILE A 42 17.00 1.71 20.01
N THR A 43 17.16 1.90 18.72
CA THR A 43 16.93 3.18 18.06
C THR A 43 15.58 3.13 17.34
N VAL A 44 14.74 4.12 17.57
CA VAL A 44 13.43 4.27 16.94
C VAL A 44 13.46 5.51 16.05
N THR A 45 13.10 5.32 14.79
CA THR A 45 13.06 6.38 13.76
C THR A 45 11.67 6.46 13.15
N PRO A 46 10.81 7.35 13.65
CA PRO A 46 9.51 7.61 13.04
C PRO A 46 9.64 8.35 11.71
N SER A 47 8.82 7.98 10.73
CA SER A 47 8.90 8.47 9.37
C SER A 47 7.51 8.58 8.71
N LEU A 48 7.06 9.83 8.67
CA LEU A 48 6.13 10.43 7.71
C LEU A 48 6.87 11.68 7.20
N GLY A 49 8.09 11.48 6.71
CA GLY A 49 9.17 12.44 6.86
C GLY A 49 9.65 12.59 8.31
N LYS A 50 10.53 13.56 8.56
CA LYS A 50 11.16 13.77 9.87
C LYS A 50 10.15 14.27 10.90
N ILE A 51 9.83 13.43 11.89
CA ILE A 51 8.91 13.77 12.98
C ILE A 51 9.67 14.32 14.19
N THR A 52 9.53 15.61 14.50
CA THR A 52 10.18 16.28 15.62
C THR A 52 9.25 16.47 16.81
N ASN A 53 9.84 16.50 18.01
CA ASN A 53 9.19 16.71 19.30
C ASN A 53 8.01 15.77 19.63
N ALA A 54 7.87 14.63 18.95
CA ALA A 54 6.80 13.68 19.17
C ALA A 54 7.09 12.80 20.41
N ASN A 55 6.02 12.39 21.09
CA ASN A 55 6.13 11.48 22.22
C ASN A 55 6.33 10.05 21.70
N VAL A 56 7.26 9.32 22.30
CA VAL A 56 7.51 7.92 21.96
C VAL A 56 7.35 7.07 23.21
N ILE A 57 6.49 6.06 23.15
CA ILE A 57 6.33 5.06 24.20
C ILE A 57 6.78 3.71 23.65
N LEU A 58 7.68 3.06 24.38
CA LEU A 58 8.13 1.72 24.09
C LEU A 58 7.46 0.74 25.05
N ARG A 59 6.78 -0.27 24.53
CA ARG A 59 6.11 -1.31 25.32
C ARG A 59 6.62 -2.69 24.95
N ASN A 60 6.50 -3.62 25.88
CA ASN A 60 6.64 -5.03 25.59
C ASN A 60 5.40 -5.48 24.79
N ALA A 61 5.59 -6.00 23.58
CA ALA A 61 4.46 -6.38 22.72
C ALA A 61 3.62 -7.51 23.33
N ARG A 62 4.26 -8.41 24.09
CA ARG A 62 3.59 -9.56 24.72
C ARG A 62 2.66 -9.16 25.86
N SER A 63 3.12 -8.30 26.75
CA SER A 63 2.39 -7.95 27.99
C SER A 63 1.71 -6.58 27.93
N GLY A 64 2.02 -5.74 26.95
CA GLY A 64 1.60 -4.34 26.89
C GLY A 64 2.29 -3.44 27.93
N ALA A 65 3.16 -4.00 28.77
CA ALA A 65 3.85 -3.27 29.82
C ALA A 65 4.78 -2.22 29.22
N GLU A 66 4.72 -1.00 29.75
CA GLU A 66 5.61 0.07 29.37
C GLU A 66 7.05 -0.26 29.78
N ILE A 67 7.98 -0.11 28.83
CA ILE A 67 9.42 -0.31 29.03
C ILE A 67 10.11 1.05 29.17
N GLY A 68 9.67 2.06 28.40
CA GLY A 68 10.26 3.39 28.45
C GLY A 68 9.46 4.44 27.70
N LYS A 69 9.79 5.69 27.99
CA LYS A 69 9.27 6.88 27.30
C LYS A 69 10.41 7.74 26.80
N GLY A 70 10.19 8.42 25.70
CA GLY A 70 11.12 9.39 25.16
C GLY A 70 10.43 10.40 24.24
N ASN A 71 11.24 11.24 23.63
CA ASN A 71 10.77 12.27 22.71
C ASN A 71 11.75 12.36 21.54
N THR A 72 11.24 12.53 20.31
CA THR A 72 12.09 12.57 19.11
C THR A 72 12.96 13.82 19.02
N GLY A 73 12.66 14.86 19.80
CA GLY A 73 13.38 16.13 19.81
C GLY A 73 13.54 16.72 18.41
N SER A 74 14.65 17.42 18.18
CA SER A 74 15.01 17.94 16.86
C SER A 74 15.72 16.92 15.96
N SER A 75 16.18 15.79 16.51
CA SER A 75 16.86 14.73 15.76
C SER A 75 15.89 13.90 14.93
N GLY A 76 14.64 13.77 15.37
CA GLY A 76 13.63 12.95 14.70
C GLY A 76 13.73 11.45 15.02
N PHE A 77 14.56 11.08 15.98
CA PHE A 77 14.70 9.70 16.45
C PHE A 77 14.94 9.68 17.96
N VAL A 78 14.68 8.54 18.59
CA VAL A 78 14.92 8.33 20.02
C VAL A 78 15.67 7.02 20.25
N VAL A 79 16.47 7.00 21.31
CA VAL A 79 17.26 5.85 21.72
C VAL A 79 16.80 5.37 23.09
N PHE A 80 16.57 4.07 23.23
CA PHE A 80 16.24 3.42 24.49
C PHE A 80 17.32 2.42 24.90
N ASN A 81 17.61 2.35 26.20
CA ASN A 81 18.40 1.28 26.81
C ASN A 81 17.44 0.35 27.55
N ILE A 82 17.28 -0.88 27.05
CA ILE A 82 16.30 -1.83 27.58
C ILE A 82 16.97 -3.11 28.09
N PRO A 83 16.36 -3.85 29.02
CA PRO A 83 16.85 -5.16 29.43
C PRO A 83 16.97 -6.13 28.26
N LYS A 84 18.05 -6.92 28.19
CA LYS A 84 18.24 -7.98 27.17
C LYS A 84 17.19 -9.09 27.24
N THR A 85 16.39 -9.15 28.30
CA THR A 85 15.27 -10.09 28.43
C THR A 85 14.04 -9.69 27.62
N VAL A 86 13.99 -8.46 27.11
CA VAL A 86 12.93 -8.03 26.19
C VAL A 86 13.27 -8.51 24.79
N ASP A 87 12.47 -9.43 24.28
CA ASP A 87 12.60 -10.05 22.96
C ASP A 87 11.64 -9.47 21.91
N THR A 88 10.64 -8.71 22.35
CA THR A 88 9.56 -8.18 21.50
C THR A 88 9.07 -6.84 22.00
N ILE A 89 8.86 -5.92 21.06
CA ILE A 89 8.45 -4.55 21.36
C ILE A 89 7.34 -4.09 20.43
N VAL A 90 6.52 -3.18 20.95
CA VAL A 90 5.70 -2.28 20.14
C VAL A 90 6.05 -0.85 20.54
N VAL A 91 6.25 -0.02 19.52
CA VAL A 91 6.54 1.41 19.66
C VAL A 91 5.28 2.17 19.29
N GLU A 92 4.95 3.17 20.09
CA GLU A 92 3.86 4.12 19.84
C GLU A 92 4.45 5.52 19.72
N VAL A 93 4.27 6.18 18.57
CA VAL A 93 4.72 7.55 18.30
C VAL A 93 3.49 8.42 18.18
N SER A 94 3.28 9.32 19.14
CA SER A 94 2.09 10.17 19.21
C SER A 94 2.43 11.65 19.14
N GLY A 95 1.55 12.41 18.50
CA GLY A 95 1.67 13.85 18.40
C GLY A 95 1.40 14.58 19.71
N ASN A 96 1.66 15.88 19.71
CA ASN A 96 1.36 16.79 20.80
C ASN A 96 1.36 18.24 20.27
N SER A 97 1.17 19.22 21.15
CA SER A 97 1.11 20.65 20.76
C SER A 97 2.41 21.21 20.16
N SER A 98 3.54 20.54 20.34
CA SER A 98 4.86 20.94 19.83
C SER A 98 5.42 20.01 18.75
N ALA A 99 4.74 18.89 18.48
CA ALA A 99 5.20 17.90 17.52
C ALA A 99 4.92 18.37 16.10
N GLN A 100 5.91 18.19 15.22
CA GLN A 100 5.82 18.50 13.80
C GLN A 100 6.33 17.33 12.98
N TYR A 101 5.90 17.24 11.73
CA TYR A 101 6.44 16.30 10.76
C TYR A 101 6.68 17.01 9.43
N PHE A 102 7.62 16.50 8.64
CA PHE A 102 7.83 17.00 7.28
C PHE A 102 6.96 16.20 6.31
N ASP A 103 5.85 16.78 5.87
CA ASP A 103 5.03 16.21 4.82
C ASP A 103 5.77 16.31 3.48
N GLU A 104 6.14 15.19 2.87
CA GLU A 104 7.00 15.14 1.69
C GLU A 104 6.39 15.82 0.45
N ALA A 105 5.10 16.13 0.48
CA ALA A 105 4.43 16.92 -0.57
C ALA A 105 4.17 18.37 -0.16
N LYS A 106 4.01 18.68 1.13
CA LYS A 106 3.50 19.98 1.61
C LYS A 106 4.40 20.68 2.63
N GLY A 107 5.59 20.15 2.91
CA GLY A 107 6.56 20.70 3.84
C GLY A 107 6.19 20.47 5.31
N VAL A 108 6.71 21.29 6.21
CA VAL A 108 6.52 21.10 7.66
C VAL A 108 5.06 21.34 8.07
N GLN A 109 4.46 20.34 8.73
CA GLN A 109 3.11 20.35 9.27
C GLN A 109 3.10 20.00 10.76
N ASN A 110 2.00 20.29 11.45
CA ASN A 110 1.82 19.87 12.84
C ASN A 110 1.51 18.37 12.89
N PHE A 111 2.08 17.66 13.87
CA PHE A 111 1.77 16.26 14.15
C PHE A 111 0.77 16.19 15.32
N PRO A 112 -0.54 16.02 15.07
CA PRO A 112 -1.58 16.24 16.08
C PRO A 112 -1.63 15.16 17.15
N SER A 113 -2.11 15.50 18.36
CA SER A 113 -2.14 14.57 19.50
C SER A 113 -3.09 13.38 19.36
N ASN A 114 -4.03 13.43 18.41
CA ASN A 114 -4.92 12.31 18.10
C ASN A 114 -4.34 11.38 17.02
N VAL A 115 -3.17 11.70 16.47
CA VAL A 115 -2.47 10.83 15.51
C VAL A 115 -1.42 10.03 16.25
N THR A 116 -1.40 8.72 15.97
CA THR A 116 -0.38 7.79 16.47
C THR A 116 0.10 6.91 15.32
N LEU A 117 1.41 6.69 15.22
CA LEU A 117 1.99 5.62 14.40
C LEU A 117 2.60 4.56 15.28
N ARG A 118 2.50 3.31 14.86
CA ARG A 118 3.05 2.18 15.60
C ARG A 118 3.96 1.32 14.73
N ALA A 119 4.87 0.63 15.40
CA ALA A 119 5.65 -0.44 14.80
C ALA A 119 5.88 -1.52 15.85
N ALA A 120 5.68 -2.78 15.46
CA ALA A 120 5.99 -3.93 16.30
C ALA A 120 7.07 -4.78 15.63
N SER A 121 8.04 -5.23 16.42
CA SER A 121 9.10 -6.09 15.91
C SER A 121 9.72 -6.95 17.02
N SER A 122 10.35 -8.04 16.60
CA SER A 122 11.24 -8.81 17.44
C SER A 122 12.53 -8.03 17.67
N VAL A 123 13.09 -8.10 18.87
CA VAL A 123 14.29 -7.36 19.24
C VAL A 123 15.54 -8.20 19.00
N VAL A 124 16.45 -7.65 18.21
CA VAL A 124 17.83 -8.13 18.05
C VAL A 124 18.83 -7.11 18.59
N THR A 125 20.08 -7.51 18.78
CA THR A 125 21.14 -6.60 19.23
C THR A 125 21.25 -5.40 18.27
N ASN A 126 21.22 -4.17 18.80
CA ASN A 126 21.26 -2.91 18.04
C ASN A 126 20.08 -2.74 17.06
N THR A 127 18.88 -3.14 17.45
CA THR A 127 17.67 -2.93 16.63
C THR A 127 17.51 -1.44 16.30
N HIS A 128 17.39 -1.14 15.01
CA HIS A 128 17.03 0.19 14.51
C HIS A 128 15.70 0.09 13.77
N LEU A 129 14.63 0.50 14.44
CA LEU A 129 13.25 0.30 14.01
C LEU A 129 12.68 1.57 13.37
N GLY A 130 12.27 1.46 12.11
CA GLY A 130 11.43 2.46 11.44
C GLY A 130 9.99 2.41 11.94
N VAL A 131 9.35 3.56 12.09
CA VAL A 131 7.91 3.66 12.40
C VAL A 131 7.24 4.47 11.31
N SER A 132 6.46 3.84 10.44
CA SER A 132 5.87 4.44 9.23
C SER A 132 4.40 4.06 9.06
N ILE A 133 3.77 4.53 7.98
CA ILE A 133 2.42 4.10 7.57
C ILE A 133 2.34 2.58 7.44
N LEU A 134 3.39 1.96 6.90
CA LEU A 134 3.40 0.52 6.63
C LEU A 134 3.53 -0.30 7.92
N THR A 135 4.33 0.16 8.87
CA THR A 135 4.43 -0.52 10.18
C THR A 135 3.16 -0.33 11.00
N GLU A 136 2.45 0.79 10.83
CA GLU A 136 1.13 0.98 11.44
C GLU A 136 0.13 -0.03 10.86
N ALA A 137 0.11 -0.20 9.53
CA ALA A 137 -0.70 -1.23 8.87
C ALA A 137 -0.40 -2.63 9.41
N ALA A 138 0.88 -2.96 9.57
CA ALA A 138 1.31 -4.25 10.10
C ALA A 138 0.91 -4.44 11.57
N VAL A 139 0.92 -3.38 12.39
CA VAL A 139 0.40 -3.47 13.76
C VAL A 139 -1.11 -3.73 13.75
N GLN A 140 -1.89 -3.00 12.95
CA GLN A 140 -3.34 -3.24 12.82
C GLN A 140 -3.65 -4.65 12.32
N ARG A 141 -2.87 -5.15 11.35
CA ARG A 141 -2.97 -6.51 10.85
C ARG A 141 -2.68 -7.53 11.94
N ALA A 142 -1.59 -7.36 12.70
CA ALA A 142 -1.26 -8.26 13.80
C ALA A 142 -2.35 -8.25 14.89
N GLU A 143 -2.94 -7.09 15.20
CA GLU A 143 -4.05 -6.93 16.15
C GLU A 143 -5.35 -7.60 15.67
N SER A 144 -5.56 -7.71 14.35
CA SER A 144 -6.72 -8.41 13.77
C SER A 144 -6.65 -9.93 13.92
N LEU A 145 -5.46 -10.49 14.13
CA LEU A 145 -5.23 -11.93 14.28
C LEU A 145 -5.53 -12.39 15.71
N PRO A 146 -5.89 -13.68 15.92
CA PRO A 146 -6.09 -14.24 17.26
C PRO A 146 -4.88 -13.97 18.17
N ASP A 147 -5.15 -13.56 19.41
CA ASP A 147 -4.16 -13.14 20.43
C ASP A 147 -3.31 -11.90 20.08
N GLY A 148 -3.54 -11.26 18.93
CA GLY A 148 -2.98 -9.95 18.59
C GLY A 148 -1.45 -9.87 18.65
N LEU A 149 -0.95 -8.75 19.18
CA LEU A 149 0.48 -8.52 19.41
C LEU A 149 1.09 -9.42 20.49
N SER A 150 0.28 -10.15 21.28
CA SER A 150 0.81 -11.04 22.30
C SER A 150 1.50 -12.28 21.73
N GLN A 151 1.21 -12.61 20.46
CA GLN A 151 1.85 -13.65 19.67
C GLN A 151 2.88 -13.05 18.71
N VAL A 152 4.16 -13.41 18.91
CA VAL A 152 5.27 -12.90 18.11
C VAL A 152 5.16 -13.33 16.65
N SER A 153 4.59 -14.51 16.39
CA SER A 153 4.32 -14.99 15.04
C SER A 153 3.40 -14.04 14.27
N ASN A 154 2.40 -13.44 14.93
CA ASN A 154 1.48 -12.50 14.30
C ASN A 154 2.20 -11.22 13.88
N ILE A 155 3.12 -10.71 14.70
CA ILE A 155 3.93 -9.53 14.37
C ILE A 155 4.80 -9.81 13.13
N ASN A 156 5.50 -10.95 13.12
CA ASN A 156 6.37 -11.32 12.01
C ASN A 156 5.57 -11.58 10.72
N GLN A 157 4.42 -12.27 10.84
CA GLN A 157 3.50 -12.52 9.74
C GLN A 157 2.96 -11.21 9.17
N ALA A 158 2.44 -10.32 10.00
CA ALA A 158 1.86 -9.06 9.56
C ALA A 158 2.90 -8.15 8.87
N ASN A 159 4.11 -8.05 9.43
CA ASN A 159 5.20 -7.31 8.79
C ASN A 159 5.55 -7.88 7.40
N THR A 160 5.50 -9.20 7.26
CA THR A 160 5.76 -9.89 6.00
C THR A 160 4.62 -9.69 4.99
N GLU A 161 3.37 -9.86 5.41
CA GLU A 161 2.17 -9.74 4.55
C GLU A 161 2.04 -8.31 3.99
N VAL A 162 2.17 -7.29 4.85
CA VAL A 162 2.12 -5.88 4.41
C VAL A 162 3.27 -5.54 3.48
N GLY A 163 4.49 -6.05 3.78
CA GLY A 163 5.63 -5.88 2.89
C GLY A 163 5.39 -6.52 1.52
N GLN A 164 4.94 -7.77 1.50
CA GLN A 164 4.65 -8.51 0.27
C GLN A 164 3.53 -7.88 -0.57
N ALA A 165 2.53 -7.27 0.05
CA ALA A 165 1.47 -6.55 -0.68
C ALA A 165 2.03 -5.42 -1.55
N LEU A 166 3.17 -4.84 -1.16
CA LEU A 166 3.82 -3.71 -1.84
C LEU A 166 5.16 -4.09 -2.51
N GLY A 167 5.52 -5.37 -2.56
CA GLY A 167 6.81 -5.82 -3.12
C GLY A 167 8.03 -5.43 -2.26
N MET A 168 7.83 -5.24 -0.95
CA MET A 168 8.86 -4.80 0.00
C MET A 168 9.31 -5.93 0.92
N SER A 169 10.61 -6.13 1.05
CA SER A 169 11.17 -7.21 1.88
C SER A 169 11.30 -6.84 3.36
N ASN A 170 11.39 -5.56 3.70
CA ASN A 170 11.52 -5.10 5.09
C ASN A 170 10.89 -3.72 5.30
N ILE A 171 9.69 -3.69 5.86
CA ILE A 171 9.00 -2.45 6.21
C ILE A 171 9.37 -1.89 7.60
N THR A 172 10.16 -2.63 8.38
CA THR A 172 10.63 -2.21 9.72
C THR A 172 12.00 -1.53 9.68
N GLN A 173 12.65 -1.50 8.52
CA GLN A 173 13.90 -0.78 8.28
C GLN A 173 13.73 0.68 8.67
N ALA A 174 14.68 1.25 9.41
CA ALA A 174 14.70 2.69 9.63
C ALA A 174 15.07 3.41 8.32
N PRO A 175 14.24 4.34 7.83
CA PRO A 175 14.54 5.12 6.64
C PRO A 175 15.50 6.27 6.94
N THR A 176 16.18 6.75 5.90
CA THR A 176 16.82 8.07 5.93
C THR A 176 15.76 9.14 6.20
N LEU A 177 15.96 9.99 7.20
CA LEU A 177 14.99 11.02 7.56
C LEU A 177 15.04 12.18 6.56
N ILE A 178 13.89 12.48 5.95
CA ILE A 178 13.70 13.65 5.09
C ILE A 178 12.97 14.73 5.89
N GLY A 179 13.64 15.84 6.20
CA GLY A 179 13.06 16.98 6.91
C GLY A 179 12.92 18.23 6.05
N SER A 180 13.41 18.19 4.81
CA SER A 180 13.39 19.26 3.83
C SER A 180 13.64 18.70 2.43
N ASP A 181 13.27 19.43 1.38
CA ASP A 181 13.55 19.02 0.00
C ASP A 181 15.06 18.89 -0.29
N THR A 182 15.92 19.62 0.46
CA THR A 182 17.37 19.50 0.31
C THR A 182 17.92 18.16 0.81
N ASP A 183 17.21 17.49 1.71
CA ASP A 183 17.67 16.20 2.27
C ASP A 183 17.61 15.08 1.22
N TYR A 184 16.78 15.20 0.17
CA TYR A 184 16.79 14.25 -0.95
C TYR A 184 18.16 14.18 -1.64
N GLN A 185 18.92 15.28 -1.65
CA GLN A 185 20.25 15.32 -2.26
C GLN A 185 21.29 14.48 -1.48
N GLN A 186 20.94 14.02 -0.28
CA GLN A 186 21.79 13.19 0.57
C GLN A 186 21.48 11.70 0.44
N LEU A 187 20.46 11.31 -0.35
CA LEU A 187 20.14 9.91 -0.60
C LEU A 187 21.35 9.19 -1.20
N GLN A 188 21.51 7.93 -0.80
CA GLN A 188 22.61 7.07 -1.20
C GLN A 188 22.09 5.76 -1.78
N ASP A 189 23.01 4.93 -2.29
CA ASP A 189 22.71 3.56 -2.69
C ASP A 189 22.70 2.62 -1.48
N ASP A 190 21.78 2.84 -0.55
CA ASP A 190 21.61 2.03 0.66
C ASP A 190 20.14 1.73 0.98
N ALA A 191 19.90 0.77 1.87
CA ALA A 191 18.54 0.34 2.22
C ALA A 191 17.70 1.45 2.87
N ALA A 192 18.31 2.33 3.66
CA ALA A 192 17.61 3.41 4.35
C ALA A 192 17.12 4.48 3.37
N SER A 193 17.93 4.83 2.38
CA SER A 193 17.63 5.80 1.32
C SER A 193 16.60 5.27 0.34
N ARG A 194 16.68 3.98 -0.03
CA ARG A 194 15.65 3.32 -0.85
C ARG A 194 14.29 3.32 -0.16
N TYR A 195 14.27 3.00 1.14
CA TYR A 195 13.03 3.02 1.90
C TYR A 195 12.48 4.44 2.08
N ALA A 196 13.35 5.43 2.31
CA ALA A 196 12.95 6.84 2.35
C ALA A 196 12.33 7.32 1.03
N LEU A 197 12.91 6.94 -0.12
CA LEU A 197 12.35 7.25 -1.44
C LEU A 197 10.94 6.66 -1.60
N GLN A 198 10.77 5.39 -1.22
CA GLN A 198 9.48 4.70 -1.27
C GLN A 198 8.41 5.41 -0.44
N LEU A 199 8.71 5.74 0.82
CA LEU A 199 7.77 6.46 1.71
C LEU A 199 7.44 7.87 1.18
N ALA A 200 8.46 8.63 0.77
CA ALA A 200 8.28 9.97 0.24
C ALA A 200 7.39 9.98 -1.02
N ALA A 201 7.60 9.02 -1.91
CA ALA A 201 6.83 8.91 -3.14
C ALA A 201 5.37 8.51 -2.92
N LEU A 202 5.06 7.72 -1.87
CA LEU A 202 3.66 7.47 -1.49
C LEU A 202 2.95 8.78 -1.20
N VAL A 203 3.57 9.62 -0.35
CA VAL A 203 3.01 10.92 0.05
C VAL A 203 2.88 11.87 -1.13
N LYS A 204 3.89 11.94 -2.00
CA LYS A 204 3.81 12.77 -3.22
C LYS A 204 2.72 12.28 -4.19
N ALA A 205 2.61 10.98 -4.44
CA ALA A 205 1.57 10.42 -5.31
C ALA A 205 0.15 10.68 -4.78
N ALA A 206 -0.04 10.69 -3.46
CA ALA A 206 -1.33 10.98 -2.86
C ALA A 206 -1.71 12.47 -2.86
N SER A 207 -0.73 13.36 -3.01
CA SER A 207 -0.91 14.79 -2.78
C SER A 207 -1.89 15.47 -3.74
N ASP A 208 -2.01 14.97 -4.97
CA ASP A 208 -2.95 15.48 -5.97
C ASP A 208 -4.41 15.13 -5.64
N LYS A 209 -4.61 14.07 -4.83
CA LYS A 209 -5.94 13.61 -4.39
C LYS A 209 -6.35 14.19 -3.04
N VAL A 210 -5.47 14.96 -2.39
CA VAL A 210 -5.71 15.55 -1.06
C VAL A 210 -5.74 17.06 -1.18
N SER A 211 -6.91 17.66 -0.93
CA SER A 211 -7.10 19.11 -1.00
C SER A 211 -6.40 19.90 0.12
N GLY A 212 -6.02 19.22 1.21
CA GLY A 212 -5.34 19.80 2.37
C GLY A 212 -3.82 19.75 2.30
N ASN A 213 -3.18 20.20 3.39
CA ASN A 213 -1.72 20.24 3.52
C ASN A 213 -1.13 18.99 4.20
N THR A 214 -1.92 17.95 4.44
CA THR A 214 -1.50 16.77 5.21
C THR A 214 -1.75 15.44 4.47
N PRO A 215 -1.31 15.27 3.21
CA PRO A 215 -1.47 14.00 2.49
C PRO A 215 -0.81 12.82 3.20
N ALA A 216 0.29 13.01 3.94
CA ALA A 216 0.90 11.92 4.70
C ALA A 216 -0.04 11.38 5.79
N LEU A 217 -0.79 12.26 6.47
CA LEU A 217 -1.79 11.86 7.48
C LEU A 217 -3.02 11.22 6.84
N ALA A 218 -3.46 11.71 5.67
CA ALA A 218 -4.56 11.10 4.94
C ALA A 218 -4.22 9.66 4.50
N LEU A 219 -2.99 9.44 4.02
CA LEU A 219 -2.49 8.11 3.72
C LEU A 219 -2.38 7.25 4.97
N LEU A 220 -1.83 7.78 6.06
CA LEU A 220 -1.73 7.04 7.33
C LEU A 220 -3.08 6.45 7.74
N ASP A 221 -4.15 7.22 7.67
CA ASP A 221 -5.48 6.74 8.05
C ASP A 221 -6.04 5.69 7.07
N LYS A 222 -5.86 5.89 5.76
CA LYS A 222 -6.53 5.08 4.73
C LYS A 222 -5.72 3.89 4.27
N LEU A 223 -4.45 4.10 3.89
CA LEU A 223 -3.58 3.06 3.39
C LEU A 223 -3.27 2.01 4.47
N ALA A 224 -3.12 2.44 5.74
CA ALA A 224 -2.89 1.49 6.82
C ALA A 224 -4.10 0.58 7.07
N LYS A 225 -5.33 1.11 6.92
CA LYS A 225 -6.57 0.34 7.03
C LYS A 225 -6.78 -0.62 5.87
N ASP A 226 -6.42 -0.20 4.66
CA ASP A 226 -6.49 -1.05 3.45
C ASP A 226 -5.57 -2.26 3.60
N LEU A 227 -4.29 -1.99 3.89
CA LEU A 227 -3.28 -3.02 4.11
C LEU A 227 -3.48 -3.85 5.39
N SER A 228 -4.43 -3.50 6.26
CA SER A 228 -4.64 -4.17 7.55
C SER A 228 -5.18 -5.60 7.43
N ASP A 229 -5.63 -6.03 6.24
CA ASP A 229 -5.99 -7.41 5.93
C ASP A 229 -5.00 -8.12 4.99
N GLY A 230 -3.88 -7.44 4.66
CA GLY A 230 -2.84 -7.95 3.77
C GLY A 230 -3.11 -7.76 2.28
N LEU A 231 -4.15 -7.00 1.92
CA LEU A 231 -4.49 -6.66 0.54
C LEU A 231 -4.42 -5.14 0.32
N LEU A 232 -4.29 -4.74 -0.94
CA LEU A 232 -4.46 -3.35 -1.38
C LEU A 232 -5.58 -3.35 -2.40
N ASP A 233 -6.81 -3.22 -1.91
CA ASP A 233 -8.01 -3.34 -2.74
C ASP A 233 -9.07 -2.26 -2.46
N GLY A 234 -8.70 -1.25 -1.66
CA GLY A 234 -9.57 -0.15 -1.26
C GLY A 234 -10.57 -0.55 -0.18
N LYS A 235 -10.35 -1.64 0.55
CA LYS A 235 -11.28 -2.14 1.57
C LYS A 235 -10.57 -2.46 2.88
N THR A 236 -11.35 -2.58 3.94
CA THR A 236 -10.92 -3.23 5.18
C THR A 236 -11.78 -4.46 5.37
N GLY A 237 -11.21 -5.64 5.13
CA GLY A 237 -11.95 -6.88 4.98
C GLY A 237 -12.89 -6.78 3.78
N SER A 238 -14.20 -6.83 4.03
CA SER A 238 -15.22 -6.69 2.98
C SER A 238 -15.76 -5.27 2.81
N SER A 239 -15.36 -4.33 3.68
CA SER A 239 -15.96 -2.99 3.73
C SER A 239 -15.16 -1.98 2.91
N PRO A 240 -15.75 -1.31 1.90
CA PRO A 240 -15.03 -0.33 1.09
C PRO A 240 -14.65 0.92 1.91
N LEU A 241 -13.47 1.46 1.62
CA LEU A 241 -12.99 2.72 2.15
C LEU A 241 -13.46 3.87 1.25
N SER A 242 -14.02 4.92 1.85
CA SER A 242 -14.33 6.16 1.13
C SER A 242 -13.14 7.11 1.12
N ASP A 243 -13.09 7.97 0.10
CA ASP A 243 -12.16 9.11 0.02
C ASP A 243 -10.69 8.69 0.15
N ILE A 244 -10.31 7.55 -0.43
CA ILE A 244 -8.92 7.09 -0.39
C ILE A 244 -8.05 8.02 -1.25
N PRO A 245 -6.87 8.45 -0.76
CA PRO A 245 -6.01 9.41 -1.47
C PRO A 245 -5.09 8.72 -2.49
N TYR A 246 -5.46 7.54 -2.98
CA TYR A 246 -4.67 6.74 -3.92
C TYR A 246 -5.59 5.99 -4.88
N ALA A 247 -5.05 5.21 -5.82
CA ALA A 247 -5.87 4.46 -6.76
C ALA A 247 -6.27 3.10 -6.18
N GLU A 248 -7.53 2.70 -6.31
CA GLU A 248 -8.04 1.40 -5.83
C GLU A 248 -7.38 0.22 -6.55
N LEU A 249 -7.14 0.36 -7.85
CA LEU A 249 -6.47 -0.67 -8.63
C LEU A 249 -4.98 -0.69 -8.31
N ALA A 250 -4.49 -1.82 -7.80
CA ALA A 250 -3.10 -2.05 -7.43
C ALA A 250 -2.10 -1.64 -8.53
N SER A 251 -2.39 -1.96 -9.80
CA SER A 251 -1.53 -1.58 -10.93
C SER A 251 -1.49 -0.06 -11.20
N VAL A 252 -2.61 0.64 -10.99
CA VAL A 252 -2.67 2.11 -11.12
C VAL A 252 -1.96 2.78 -9.94
N PHE A 253 -2.13 2.22 -8.73
CA PHE A 253 -1.38 2.64 -7.55
C PHE A 253 0.12 2.49 -7.77
N ALA A 254 0.57 1.31 -8.24
CA ALA A 254 1.96 1.02 -8.54
C ALA A 254 2.54 2.00 -9.56
N ALA A 255 1.84 2.26 -10.67
CA ALA A 255 2.29 3.20 -11.69
C ALA A 255 2.39 4.64 -11.16
N SER A 256 1.42 5.08 -10.35
CA SER A 256 1.43 6.41 -9.73
C SER A 256 2.60 6.56 -8.75
N TRP A 257 2.85 5.51 -7.96
CA TRP A 257 3.96 5.45 -7.01
C TRP A 257 5.31 5.45 -7.72
N GLN A 258 5.45 4.68 -8.81
CA GLN A 258 6.63 4.65 -9.66
C GLN A 258 6.91 6.02 -10.28
N LEU A 259 5.88 6.70 -10.81
CA LEU A 259 6.02 8.05 -11.37
C LEU A 259 6.50 9.06 -10.32
N ALA A 260 5.92 9.03 -9.12
CA ALA A 260 6.34 9.91 -8.03
C ALA A 260 7.78 9.65 -7.57
N MET A 261 8.23 8.38 -7.53
CA MET A 261 9.63 8.05 -7.29
C MET A 261 10.55 8.59 -8.39
N GLN A 262 10.14 8.45 -9.65
CA GLN A 262 10.90 8.94 -10.80
C GLN A 262 11.07 10.46 -10.75
N ASP A 263 10.03 11.20 -10.38
CA ASP A 263 10.10 12.66 -10.24
C ASP A 263 11.06 13.09 -9.12
N ILE A 264 11.08 12.39 -7.98
CA ILE A 264 12.08 12.63 -6.92
C ILE A 264 13.48 12.33 -7.44
N VAL A 265 13.68 11.15 -8.03
CA VAL A 265 15.00 10.71 -8.50
C VAL A 265 15.56 11.63 -9.57
N ASN A 266 14.73 12.10 -10.51
CA ASN A 266 15.15 13.05 -11.55
C ASN A 266 15.61 14.40 -11.00
N SER A 267 15.22 14.76 -9.77
CA SER A 267 15.65 16.00 -9.11
C SER A 267 17.00 15.90 -8.40
N LEU A 268 17.57 14.70 -8.27
CA LEU A 268 18.84 14.49 -7.57
C LEU A 268 20.03 15.00 -8.40
N ALA A 269 21.04 15.58 -7.77
CA ALA A 269 22.25 16.03 -8.48
C ALA A 269 23.21 14.88 -8.83
N ASN A 270 23.13 13.75 -8.11
CA ASN A 270 24.07 12.64 -8.25
C ASN A 270 23.54 11.56 -9.21
N ASN A 271 24.04 11.55 -10.46
CA ASN A 271 23.63 10.61 -11.51
C ASN A 271 23.85 9.13 -11.14
N ALA A 272 24.88 8.79 -10.35
CA ALA A 272 25.12 7.41 -9.94
C ALA A 272 24.03 6.93 -8.96
N VAL A 273 23.63 7.81 -8.03
CA VAL A 273 22.52 7.54 -7.11
C VAL A 273 21.20 7.48 -7.90
N GLN A 274 20.99 8.35 -8.88
CA GLN A 274 19.80 8.26 -9.74
C GLN A 274 19.69 6.89 -10.40
N GLN A 275 20.75 6.44 -11.07
CA GLN A 275 20.77 5.15 -11.76
C GLN A 275 20.56 3.98 -10.79
N ALA A 276 21.18 4.04 -9.61
CA ALA A 276 21.05 3.01 -8.58
C ALA A 276 19.62 2.92 -8.07
N LEU A 277 18.99 4.05 -7.70
CA LEU A 277 17.62 4.09 -7.21
C LEU A 277 16.61 3.68 -8.28
N THR A 278 16.79 4.12 -9.53
CA THR A 278 15.94 3.68 -10.64
C THR A 278 15.99 2.17 -10.83
N THR A 279 17.19 1.60 -10.89
CA THR A 279 17.37 0.16 -11.16
C THR A 279 16.92 -0.71 -9.98
N GLN A 280 17.17 -0.27 -8.75
CA GLN A 280 16.97 -1.11 -7.57
C GLN A 280 15.60 -0.91 -6.91
N VAL A 281 14.93 0.22 -7.17
CA VAL A 281 13.63 0.54 -6.56
C VAL A 281 12.57 0.74 -7.64
N ILE A 282 12.73 1.75 -8.50
CA ILE A 282 11.68 2.19 -9.43
C ILE A 282 11.29 1.07 -10.41
N ASN A 283 12.27 0.38 -10.99
CA ASN A 283 12.02 -0.70 -11.95
C ASN A 283 11.51 -2.01 -11.33
N ASN A 284 11.51 -2.11 -10.00
CA ASN A 284 11.13 -3.33 -9.26
C ASN A 284 9.85 -3.13 -8.44
N VAL A 285 9.05 -2.10 -8.72
CA VAL A 285 7.75 -1.92 -8.07
C VAL A 285 6.83 -3.07 -8.47
N ASP A 286 6.47 -3.89 -7.50
CA ASP A 286 5.58 -5.02 -7.68
C ASP A 286 4.51 -5.05 -6.58
N VAL A 287 3.40 -4.37 -6.85
CA VAL A 287 2.25 -4.34 -5.93
C VAL A 287 1.36 -5.54 -6.25
N LYS A 288 1.04 -6.33 -5.24
CA LYS A 288 0.27 -7.56 -5.40
C LYS A 288 -1.13 -7.24 -5.91
N ASP A 289 -1.52 -7.88 -7.02
CA ASP A 289 -2.87 -7.79 -7.56
C ASP A 289 -3.82 -8.73 -6.81
N VAL A 290 -5.08 -8.28 -6.67
CA VAL A 290 -6.20 -9.17 -6.35
C VAL A 290 -6.54 -9.96 -7.61
N ILE A 291 -6.33 -11.27 -7.56
CA ILE A 291 -6.67 -12.23 -8.62
C ILE A 291 -8.07 -12.78 -8.37
N ASN A 292 -8.94 -12.69 -9.37
CA ASN A 292 -10.30 -13.20 -9.32
C ASN A 292 -10.45 -14.37 -10.30
N GLY A 293 -10.88 -15.53 -9.80
CA GLY A 293 -10.97 -16.75 -10.62
C GLY A 293 -9.60 -17.37 -10.96
N GLU A 294 -9.58 -18.24 -11.97
CA GLU A 294 -8.35 -18.90 -12.44
C GLU A 294 -7.55 -17.98 -13.39
N ILE A 295 -6.23 -18.06 -13.35
CA ILE A 295 -5.39 -17.32 -14.30
C ILE A 295 -5.43 -18.05 -15.65
N VAL A 296 -5.55 -17.31 -16.74
CA VAL A 296 -5.45 -17.88 -18.09
C VAL A 296 -4.06 -18.46 -18.30
N ASP A 297 -3.98 -19.73 -18.69
CA ASP A 297 -2.71 -20.41 -18.92
C ASP A 297 -2.09 -20.00 -20.27
N GLY A 298 -0.83 -19.56 -20.26
CA GLY A 298 -0.10 -19.12 -21.45
C GLY A 298 -0.67 -17.85 -22.10
N ASP A 299 -0.24 -17.55 -23.33
CA ASP A 299 -0.65 -16.34 -24.05
C ASP A 299 -1.78 -16.63 -25.05
N GLY A 300 -2.91 -15.97 -24.86
CA GLY A 300 -4.03 -15.94 -25.80
C GLY A 300 -4.21 -14.57 -26.47
N VAL A 301 -5.12 -14.50 -27.44
CA VAL A 301 -5.41 -13.24 -28.17
C VAL A 301 -5.98 -12.14 -27.27
N PHE A 302 -6.60 -12.52 -26.15
CA PHE A 302 -7.13 -11.60 -25.13
C PHE A 302 -6.10 -11.22 -24.06
N GLY A 303 -4.93 -11.87 -24.02
CA GLY A 303 -3.92 -11.76 -22.95
C GLY A 303 -3.53 -13.12 -22.37
N GLY A 304 -2.71 -13.13 -21.32
CA GLY A 304 -2.13 -14.35 -20.75
C GLY A 304 -1.82 -14.29 -19.26
N GLU A 305 -1.04 -15.26 -18.78
CA GLU A 305 -0.68 -15.43 -17.35
C GLU A 305 0.33 -14.40 -16.84
N ASP A 306 1.23 -13.93 -17.72
CA ASP A 306 2.31 -13.03 -17.35
C ASP A 306 1.78 -11.68 -16.91
N LYS A 307 2.11 -11.25 -15.69
CA LYS A 307 1.66 -9.95 -15.17
C LYS A 307 2.09 -8.80 -16.09
N LYS A 308 1.09 -8.07 -16.58
CA LYS A 308 1.21 -6.86 -17.42
C LYS A 308 0.39 -5.71 -16.83
N PRO A 309 0.57 -4.46 -17.31
CA PRO A 309 -0.11 -3.31 -16.72
C PRO A 309 -1.64 -3.40 -16.71
N TRP A 310 -2.26 -3.98 -17.74
CA TRP A 310 -3.72 -4.12 -17.80
C TRP A 310 -4.15 -5.54 -17.41
N LYS A 311 -4.95 -5.61 -16.35
CA LYS A 311 -5.58 -6.84 -15.88
C LYS A 311 -6.96 -6.98 -16.52
N GLY A 312 -7.23 -8.12 -17.16
CA GLY A 312 -8.54 -8.49 -17.67
C GLY A 312 -9.24 -9.47 -16.73
N GLU A 313 -10.48 -9.19 -16.37
CA GLU A 313 -11.35 -10.10 -15.63
C GLU A 313 -12.38 -10.71 -16.59
N ILE A 314 -12.52 -12.04 -16.57
CA ILE A 314 -13.40 -12.80 -17.45
C ILE A 314 -14.70 -13.14 -16.72
N PHE A 315 -15.84 -12.97 -17.39
CA PHE A 315 -17.16 -13.20 -16.83
C PHE A 315 -18.00 -14.08 -17.75
N LEU A 316 -18.87 -14.90 -17.16
CA LEU A 316 -19.92 -15.61 -17.89
C LEU A 316 -21.17 -14.75 -18.00
N LEU A 317 -21.74 -14.71 -19.20
CA LEU A 317 -22.97 -13.99 -19.49
C LEU A 317 -24.10 -14.99 -19.75
N ALA A 318 -25.33 -14.53 -19.51
CA ALA A 318 -26.50 -15.29 -19.90
C ALA A 318 -26.58 -15.38 -21.43
N GLU A 319 -27.06 -16.51 -21.94
CA GLU A 319 -27.33 -16.67 -23.36
C GLU A 319 -28.37 -15.66 -23.83
N GLY A 320 -28.13 -15.04 -24.99
CA GLY A 320 -29.00 -13.98 -25.53
C GLY A 320 -28.77 -12.60 -24.92
N THR A 321 -27.69 -12.39 -24.14
CA THR A 321 -27.33 -11.07 -23.61
C THR A 321 -27.13 -10.06 -24.74
N PRO A 322 -27.96 -9.01 -24.86
CA PRO A 322 -27.97 -8.16 -26.06
C PRO A 322 -26.97 -6.99 -26.01
N LYS A 323 -26.28 -6.81 -24.87
CA LYS A 323 -25.39 -5.69 -24.54
C LYS A 323 -24.53 -5.99 -23.32
N LEU A 324 -23.54 -5.15 -23.02
CA LEU A 324 -22.72 -5.24 -21.82
C LEU A 324 -23.57 -5.31 -20.54
N PRO A 325 -23.28 -6.25 -19.63
CA PRO A 325 -23.91 -6.30 -18.32
C PRO A 325 -23.36 -5.21 -17.39
N ASP A 326 -23.97 -5.09 -16.22
CA ASP A 326 -23.29 -4.46 -15.09
C ASP A 326 -22.32 -5.49 -14.46
N PHE A 327 -21.03 -5.36 -14.76
CA PHE A 327 -19.99 -6.25 -14.24
C PHE A 327 -19.85 -6.20 -12.72
N SER A 328 -20.34 -5.15 -12.04
CA SER A 328 -20.32 -5.10 -10.57
C SER A 328 -21.25 -6.14 -9.92
N GLN A 329 -22.22 -6.65 -10.69
CA GLN A 329 -23.18 -7.66 -10.24
C GLN A 329 -22.75 -9.09 -10.59
N LEU A 330 -21.57 -9.27 -11.22
CA LEU A 330 -21.07 -10.56 -11.68
C LEU A 330 -19.80 -10.94 -10.92
N SER A 331 -19.57 -12.25 -10.81
CA SER A 331 -18.31 -12.79 -10.31
C SER A 331 -17.41 -13.16 -11.48
N ALA A 332 -16.17 -12.69 -11.47
CA ALA A 332 -15.18 -13.09 -12.46
C ALA A 332 -14.82 -14.58 -12.27
N ILE A 333 -14.70 -15.30 -13.37
CA ILE A 333 -14.31 -16.72 -13.41
C ILE A 333 -12.84 -16.90 -13.77
N GLY A 334 -12.20 -15.86 -14.29
CA GLY A 334 -10.78 -15.89 -14.58
C GLY A 334 -10.15 -14.52 -14.68
N THR A 335 -8.82 -14.51 -14.64
CA THR A 335 -7.97 -13.33 -14.77
C THR A 335 -6.95 -13.55 -15.87
N LEU A 336 -6.68 -12.52 -16.65
CA LEU A 336 -5.58 -12.47 -17.63
C LEU A 336 -4.89 -11.11 -17.56
N PHE A 337 -3.77 -10.99 -18.24
CA PHE A 337 -2.99 -9.77 -18.30
C PHE A 337 -2.59 -9.44 -19.74
N THR A 338 -2.53 -8.15 -20.04
CA THR A 338 -2.01 -7.65 -21.32
C THR A 338 -1.43 -6.24 -21.18
N GLU A 339 -0.57 -5.85 -22.12
CA GLU A 339 -0.12 -4.47 -22.33
C GLU A 339 -0.71 -3.86 -23.61
N GLN A 340 -1.50 -4.63 -24.36
CA GLN A 340 -2.14 -4.19 -25.59
C GLN A 340 -3.43 -4.97 -25.84
N ILE A 341 -4.55 -4.25 -26.01
CA ILE A 341 -5.83 -4.85 -26.37
C ILE A 341 -5.88 -4.92 -27.90
N ASN A 342 -5.47 -6.08 -28.43
CA ASN A 342 -5.36 -6.33 -29.86
C ASN A 342 -5.84 -7.76 -30.19
N VAL A 343 -7.14 -7.91 -30.29
CA VAL A 343 -7.84 -9.09 -30.80
C VAL A 343 -8.31 -8.74 -32.22
N PRO A 344 -7.54 -9.10 -33.27
CA PRO A 344 -8.02 -8.96 -34.63
C PRO A 344 -9.29 -9.78 -34.86
N GLU A 345 -10.02 -9.45 -35.92
CA GLU A 345 -11.17 -10.21 -36.36
C GLU A 345 -10.78 -11.67 -36.65
N GLN A 346 -11.34 -12.60 -35.87
CA GLN A 346 -11.01 -14.02 -35.94
C GLN A 346 -12.11 -14.92 -35.36
N SER A 347 -12.03 -16.21 -35.64
CA SER A 347 -12.81 -17.22 -34.93
C SER A 347 -12.24 -17.46 -33.53
N PHE A 348 -13.11 -17.61 -32.54
CA PHE A 348 -12.82 -17.99 -31.16
C PHE A 348 -13.72 -19.16 -30.77
N ASP A 349 -13.36 -20.36 -31.21
CA ASP A 349 -14.13 -21.59 -31.06
C ASP A 349 -13.67 -22.48 -29.89
N ALA A 350 -12.68 -21.99 -29.11
CA ALA A 350 -12.19 -22.61 -27.89
C ALA A 350 -12.39 -21.68 -26.69
N PRO A 351 -12.66 -22.21 -25.48
CA PRO A 351 -12.71 -21.40 -24.27
C PRO A 351 -11.32 -20.84 -23.93
N PHE A 352 -11.28 -19.87 -23.02
CA PHE A 352 -10.03 -19.38 -22.44
C PHE A 352 -9.19 -20.54 -21.86
N PRO A 353 -7.92 -20.69 -22.28
CA PRO A 353 -7.03 -21.71 -21.74
C PRO A 353 -6.90 -21.59 -20.22
N GLY A 354 -6.93 -22.70 -19.49
CA GLY A 354 -6.82 -22.70 -18.04
C GLY A 354 -8.04 -22.18 -17.28
N VAL A 355 -9.09 -21.66 -17.94
CA VAL A 355 -10.27 -21.11 -17.24
C VAL A 355 -11.47 -22.06 -17.35
N PRO A 356 -12.08 -22.51 -16.23
CA PRO A 356 -13.15 -23.49 -16.24
C PRO A 356 -14.47 -22.86 -16.70
N SER A 357 -14.82 -23.02 -17.96
CA SER A 357 -16.14 -22.58 -18.44
C SER A 357 -16.75 -23.38 -19.59
N ASN A 358 -15.94 -24.08 -20.39
CA ASN A 358 -16.36 -24.66 -21.69
C ASN A 358 -17.13 -23.66 -22.59
N ARG A 359 -17.07 -22.35 -22.30
CA ARG A 359 -17.81 -21.28 -22.99
C ARG A 359 -16.86 -20.52 -23.91
N PHE A 360 -17.20 -20.49 -25.19
CA PHE A 360 -16.51 -19.73 -26.25
C PHE A 360 -17.42 -18.64 -26.84
N GLU A 361 -18.65 -18.50 -26.33
CA GLU A 361 -19.60 -17.43 -26.58
C GLU A 361 -20.30 -17.04 -25.27
N TRP A 362 -20.92 -15.86 -25.23
CA TRP A 362 -21.58 -15.31 -24.04
C TRP A 362 -20.62 -15.14 -22.86
N PHE A 363 -19.51 -14.46 -23.13
CA PHE A 363 -18.56 -14.05 -22.12
C PHE A 363 -18.34 -12.54 -22.19
N GLY A 364 -17.86 -11.98 -21.08
CA GLY A 364 -17.38 -10.61 -21.03
C GLY A 364 -15.95 -10.55 -20.52
N VAL A 365 -15.21 -9.54 -20.95
CA VAL A 365 -13.89 -9.22 -20.42
C VAL A 365 -13.86 -7.76 -20.00
N ARG A 366 -13.45 -7.50 -18.76
CA ARG A 366 -13.22 -6.14 -18.24
C ARG A 366 -11.73 -5.95 -18.02
N TYR A 367 -11.09 -5.21 -18.92
CA TYR A 367 -9.70 -4.78 -18.77
C TYR A 367 -9.62 -3.52 -17.93
N GLN A 368 -8.69 -3.48 -17.00
CA GLN A 368 -8.41 -2.31 -16.16
C GLN A 368 -6.91 -2.17 -15.90
N GLY A 369 -6.41 -0.94 -15.85
CA GLY A 369 -5.04 -0.67 -15.40
C GLY A 369 -4.58 0.76 -15.72
N PRO A 370 -3.29 1.06 -15.55
CA PRO A 370 -2.77 2.40 -15.73
C PRO A 370 -2.64 2.77 -17.21
N LEU A 371 -2.91 4.04 -17.49
CA LEU A 371 -2.54 4.73 -18.71
C LEU A 371 -1.68 5.94 -18.35
N THR A 372 -0.37 5.83 -18.56
CA THR A 372 0.57 6.91 -18.26
C THR A 372 0.63 7.88 -19.43
N VAL A 373 0.25 9.14 -19.19
CA VAL A 373 0.30 10.23 -20.16
C VAL A 373 1.54 11.08 -19.88
N LYS A 374 2.44 11.19 -20.84
CA LYS A 374 3.72 11.92 -20.66
C LYS A 374 3.59 13.43 -20.74
N ALA A 375 2.57 13.93 -21.41
CA ALA A 375 2.38 15.35 -21.64
C ALA A 375 0.89 15.70 -21.74
N ASP A 376 0.52 16.88 -21.24
CA ASP A 376 -0.81 17.42 -21.46
C ASP A 376 -1.13 17.46 -22.96
N GLY A 377 -2.37 17.17 -23.33
CA GLY A 377 -2.78 17.29 -24.71
C GLY A 377 -4.08 16.61 -25.07
N SER A 378 -4.39 16.72 -26.37
CA SER A 378 -5.55 16.10 -26.99
C SER A 378 -5.16 14.74 -27.54
N TYR A 379 -5.90 13.70 -27.14
CA TYR A 379 -5.66 12.31 -27.51
C TYR A 379 -6.89 11.75 -28.23
N GLN A 380 -6.64 11.08 -29.35
CA GLN A 380 -7.67 10.35 -30.09
C GLN A 380 -7.66 8.89 -29.65
N PHE A 381 -8.85 8.38 -29.35
CA PHE A 381 -9.09 6.96 -29.11
C PHE A 381 -10.00 6.40 -30.19
N GLU A 382 -9.80 5.12 -30.52
CA GLU A 382 -10.72 4.34 -31.35
C GLU A 382 -10.82 2.93 -30.78
N LEU A 383 -12.05 2.45 -30.61
CA LEU A 383 -12.37 1.12 -30.12
C LEU A 383 -13.12 0.38 -31.23
N ARG A 384 -12.52 -0.70 -31.73
CA ARG A 384 -13.12 -1.62 -32.69
C ARG A 384 -13.56 -2.88 -31.95
N SER A 385 -14.80 -3.29 -32.10
CA SER A 385 -15.26 -4.54 -31.49
C SER A 385 -16.31 -5.31 -32.30
N ASP A 386 -16.37 -6.60 -32.02
CA ASP A 386 -17.45 -7.56 -32.33
C ASP A 386 -17.50 -8.50 -31.12
N ASP A 387 -18.51 -8.48 -30.25
CA ASP A 387 -19.69 -7.59 -30.25
C ASP A 387 -19.41 -6.23 -29.56
N GLY A 388 -20.14 -5.90 -28.49
CA GLY A 388 -20.17 -4.56 -27.92
C GLY A 388 -19.04 -4.30 -26.92
N SER A 389 -18.63 -3.04 -26.84
CA SER A 389 -17.57 -2.59 -25.95
C SER A 389 -17.71 -1.14 -25.49
N LYS A 390 -17.05 -0.79 -24.38
CA LYS A 390 -16.95 0.57 -23.84
C LYS A 390 -15.53 0.88 -23.40
N LEU A 391 -15.09 2.12 -23.61
CA LEU A 391 -13.85 2.65 -23.05
C LEU A 391 -14.18 3.72 -22.01
N TYR A 392 -13.53 3.61 -20.86
CA TYR A 392 -13.53 4.62 -19.81
C TYR A 392 -12.11 5.03 -19.47
N ILE A 393 -11.93 6.32 -19.21
CA ILE A 393 -10.69 6.88 -18.66
C ILE A 393 -11.07 7.70 -17.43
N ASP A 394 -10.44 7.44 -16.28
CA ASP A 394 -10.78 8.03 -14.98
C ASP A 394 -12.27 7.94 -14.65
N ASN A 395 -12.86 6.77 -14.91
CA ASN A 395 -14.29 6.48 -14.76
C ASN A 395 -15.24 7.32 -15.65
N GLN A 396 -14.71 8.17 -16.54
CA GLN A 396 -15.49 8.88 -17.54
C GLN A 396 -15.67 8.01 -18.79
N LEU A 397 -16.91 7.86 -19.27
CA LEU A 397 -17.20 7.14 -20.52
C LEU A 397 -16.66 7.93 -21.71
N VAL A 398 -15.68 7.37 -22.41
CA VAL A 398 -15.02 7.98 -23.58
C VAL A 398 -15.62 7.45 -24.88
N ILE A 399 -15.82 6.14 -24.98
CA ILE A 399 -16.42 5.50 -26.16
C ILE A 399 -17.52 4.55 -25.70
N ASP A 400 -18.70 4.67 -26.31
CA ASP A 400 -19.80 3.71 -26.21
C ASP A 400 -20.01 3.03 -27.56
N ASN A 401 -19.60 1.77 -27.65
CA ASN A 401 -19.78 0.89 -28.79
C ASN A 401 -20.53 -0.37 -28.35
N ASP A 402 -21.54 -0.22 -27.49
CA ASP A 402 -22.30 -1.34 -26.90
C ASP A 402 -23.34 -1.92 -27.87
N TYR A 403 -24.03 -2.97 -27.42
CA TYR A 403 -24.97 -3.81 -28.15
C TYR A 403 -24.33 -4.82 -29.09
N THR A 404 -25.09 -5.85 -29.47
CA THR A 404 -24.70 -6.85 -30.46
C THR A 404 -24.54 -6.20 -31.84
N HIS A 405 -23.39 -6.40 -32.48
CA HIS A 405 -23.11 -5.90 -33.82
C HIS A 405 -21.88 -6.60 -34.43
N ALA A 406 -21.86 -6.68 -35.77
CA ALA A 406 -20.66 -7.09 -36.52
C ALA A 406 -19.49 -6.11 -36.30
N PRO A 407 -18.25 -6.43 -36.73
CA PRO A 407 -17.06 -5.65 -36.40
C PRO A 407 -17.16 -4.16 -36.80
N TYR A 408 -17.26 -3.28 -35.80
CA TYR A 408 -17.48 -1.84 -35.99
C TYR A 408 -16.52 -1.02 -35.12
N SER A 409 -16.10 0.15 -35.62
CA SER A 409 -15.18 1.07 -34.93
C SER A 409 -15.90 2.35 -34.53
N VAL A 410 -15.73 2.77 -33.27
CA VAL A 410 -16.13 4.09 -32.76
C VAL A 410 -14.89 4.81 -32.25
N GLY A 411 -14.79 6.11 -32.49
CA GLY A 411 -13.69 6.93 -31.97
C GLY A 411 -14.17 8.18 -31.27
N ASN A 412 -13.36 8.66 -30.33
CA ASN A 412 -13.58 9.93 -29.62
C ASN A 412 -12.25 10.62 -29.29
N THR A 413 -12.28 11.93 -29.15
CA THR A 413 -11.13 12.74 -28.72
C THR A 413 -11.33 13.18 -27.27
N MET A 414 -10.30 13.12 -26.44
CA MET A 414 -10.31 13.54 -25.04
C MET A 414 -9.06 14.35 -24.71
N GLN A 415 -9.22 15.34 -23.82
CA GLN A 415 -8.08 16.04 -23.22
C GLN A 415 -7.59 15.26 -22.01
N LEU A 416 -6.29 14.98 -21.95
CA LEU A 416 -5.63 14.35 -20.81
C LEU A 416 -4.50 15.23 -20.30
N THR A 417 -4.29 15.18 -19.00
CA THR A 417 -3.15 15.81 -18.32
C THR A 417 -1.98 14.83 -18.26
N LYS A 418 -0.76 15.32 -18.08
CA LYS A 418 0.38 14.49 -17.70
C LYS A 418 0.07 13.79 -16.37
N GLY A 419 0.37 12.51 -16.29
CA GLY A 419 0.18 11.73 -15.08
C GLY A 419 -0.25 10.29 -15.37
N VAL A 420 -0.69 9.59 -14.33
CA VAL A 420 -1.25 8.24 -14.45
C VAL A 420 -2.77 8.34 -14.37
N HIS A 421 -3.43 7.85 -15.42
CA HIS A 421 -4.87 7.73 -15.51
C HIS A 421 -5.32 6.28 -15.34
N THR A 422 -6.57 6.07 -14.94
CA THR A 422 -7.17 4.73 -14.94
C THR A 422 -7.82 4.48 -16.29
N LEU A 423 -7.40 3.43 -16.99
CA LEU A 423 -8.08 2.92 -18.19
C LEU A 423 -8.95 1.73 -17.83
N ARG A 424 -10.18 1.71 -18.33
CA ARG A 424 -11.07 0.55 -18.28
C ARG A 424 -11.71 0.29 -19.64
N VAL A 425 -11.58 -0.92 -20.15
CA VAL A 425 -12.30 -1.40 -21.34
C VAL A 425 -13.22 -2.53 -20.93
N GLU A 426 -14.49 -2.41 -21.26
CA GLU A 426 -15.49 -3.44 -21.09
C GLU A 426 -15.85 -4.01 -22.46
N TYR A 427 -15.88 -5.33 -22.58
CA TYR A 427 -16.19 -6.03 -23.82
C TYR A 427 -17.12 -7.21 -23.52
N PHE A 428 -18.05 -7.50 -24.44
CA PHE A 428 -18.77 -8.76 -24.45
C PHE A 428 -18.78 -9.39 -25.83
N GLN A 429 -18.89 -10.71 -25.83
CA GLN A 429 -19.02 -11.53 -27.03
C GLN A 429 -20.32 -12.33 -27.00
N GLY A 430 -21.17 -12.18 -28.02
CA GLY A 430 -22.31 -13.05 -28.32
C GLY A 430 -23.47 -12.37 -29.09
N PRO A 431 -24.19 -13.11 -29.96
CA PRO A 431 -24.01 -14.54 -30.30
C PRO A 431 -22.88 -14.80 -31.29
N ARG A 432 -22.52 -16.07 -31.48
CA ARG A 432 -21.47 -16.58 -32.41
C ARG A 432 -20.06 -16.44 -31.85
N TYR A 433 -19.12 -17.05 -32.56
CA TYR A 433 -17.71 -17.18 -32.17
C TYR A 433 -16.78 -16.31 -33.03
N GLN A 434 -17.30 -15.36 -33.81
CA GLN A 434 -16.43 -14.36 -34.46
C GLN A 434 -16.19 -13.22 -33.46
N VAL A 435 -14.94 -12.93 -33.16
CA VAL A 435 -14.56 -11.91 -32.17
C VAL A 435 -13.72 -10.82 -32.84
N ALA A 436 -13.83 -9.60 -32.33
CA ALA A 436 -12.87 -8.53 -32.56
C ALA A 436 -12.84 -7.62 -31.33
N LEU A 437 -11.66 -7.16 -30.94
CA LEU A 437 -11.48 -6.13 -29.91
C LEU A 437 -10.11 -5.48 -30.08
N GLN A 438 -10.06 -4.28 -30.65
CA GLN A 438 -8.81 -3.53 -30.80
C GLN A 438 -8.98 -2.11 -30.26
N LEU A 439 -8.06 -1.71 -29.38
CA LEU A 439 -8.00 -0.36 -28.86
C LEU A 439 -6.82 0.39 -29.47
N PHE A 440 -7.12 1.52 -30.08
CA PHE A 440 -6.15 2.46 -30.62
C PHE A 440 -6.17 3.74 -29.79
N GLY A 441 -5.00 4.33 -29.60
CA GLY A 441 -4.85 5.56 -28.82
C GLY A 441 -3.56 6.29 -29.17
N TYR A 442 -3.66 7.58 -29.47
CA TYR A 442 -2.55 8.38 -29.94
C TYR A 442 -2.80 9.87 -29.74
N LYS A 443 -1.72 10.65 -29.62
CA LYS A 443 -1.81 12.09 -29.53
C LYS A 443 -2.35 12.66 -30.84
N VAL A 444 -3.25 13.63 -30.78
CA VAL A 444 -3.77 14.28 -31.99
C VAL A 444 -2.60 14.90 -32.76
N GLY A 445 -2.49 14.55 -34.04
CA GLY A 445 -1.39 14.96 -34.92
C GLY A 445 -0.29 13.90 -35.08
N THR A 446 -0.32 12.78 -34.35
CA THR A 446 0.56 11.63 -34.59
C THR A 446 -0.16 10.51 -35.35
N PRO A 447 0.58 9.58 -35.99
CA PRO A 447 -0.04 8.42 -36.66
C PRO A 447 -0.88 7.56 -35.70
N LYS A 448 -1.95 6.95 -36.23
CA LYS A 448 -2.75 5.96 -35.51
C LYS A 448 -1.89 4.75 -35.16
N GLN A 449 -2.00 4.30 -33.91
CA GLN A 449 -1.32 3.12 -33.40
C GLN A 449 -2.21 2.41 -32.37
N LEU A 450 -1.97 1.10 -32.19
CA LEU A 450 -2.56 0.36 -31.08
C LEU A 450 -2.15 1.02 -29.76
N LEU A 451 -3.10 1.14 -28.84
CA LEU A 451 -2.81 1.75 -27.55
C LEU A 451 -1.86 0.84 -26.76
N THR A 452 -0.86 1.44 -26.15
CA THR A 452 0.00 0.84 -25.13
C THR A 452 -0.27 1.51 -23.79
N PRO A 453 0.28 1.02 -22.66
CA PRO A 453 0.03 1.60 -21.34
C PRO A 453 0.65 3.00 -21.16
N MET A 454 1.33 3.53 -22.19
CA MET A 454 2.04 4.81 -22.16
C MET A 454 1.74 5.62 -23.43
N LEU A 455 1.30 6.86 -23.25
CA LEU A 455 1.04 7.84 -24.30
C LEU A 455 2.11 8.94 -24.29
N GLU A 456 2.62 9.26 -25.48
CA GLU A 456 3.61 10.33 -25.71
C GLU A 456 3.03 11.76 -25.70
#